data_AF-A0AAD6UZQ1-F1
#
_entry.id   AF-A0AAD6UZQ1-F1
#
_cell.length_a   1.000
_cell.length_b   1.000
_cell.length_c   1.000
_cell.angle_alpha   90.00
_cell.angle_beta   90.00
_cell.angle_gamma   90.00
#
_symmetry.space_group_name_H-M   'P 1'
#
loop_
_entity.id
_entity.type
_entity.pdbx_description
1 polymer ?
#
loop_
_entity_poly.entity_id
_entity_poly.type
_entity_poly.pdbx_seq_one_letter_code
_entity_poly.pdbx_strand_id
1 'polypeptide(L)'
;MAVAQDCLGNYSLSVENWKRALGALPTSNLTLVEEKQKAQYKEGLEVATARLAELQNTVFGDADTSGDGPFIMKDQGRFPWDIAAKVVVRLRAQTPVDPSSSAWVVLFAYEEYMNGVRGLGQQQIDRTTGTIAGMHGGIADLSNGVLRDVRVMHIPESEFFEKYNNQVMLEMNGYNGWPDAGPDMVIREALARQRTKGWAAVRPALSITIRSWIMQAVFNSGMRQLHDVAVEFYKNSLHVIRTLKESWILESKDDRGAIFEKTFIFGIQNRYIEALMMSYVDMDASESAGRLEELLKESELLIREIDEELRQPRSQQPVDPGFISSFYVYPRGHAYAMKGFYYNKISVRNGNDCKTFLRKAALEYITAAKCFPEDDETHPWYLYIALGNMLNAHSFAVRETLDVMKRIRVSALKAKEIWRHSALSAGGVWEKFEETAKQEEELRGLVLQGKCTMNSCVGATTV
;
A
#
# COMPACT_ATOMS: atom_id res chain seq x y z
N MET A 1 -6.47 2.56 27.78
CA MET A 1 -6.67 3.80 27.00
C MET A 1 -5.34 4.34 26.46
N ALA A 2 -4.31 4.60 27.29
CA ALA A 2 -3.00 5.07 26.81
C ALA A 2 -2.36 4.14 25.76
N VAL A 3 -2.23 2.84 26.07
CA VAL A 3 -1.75 1.81 25.13
C VAL A 3 -2.58 1.77 23.84
N ALA A 4 -3.91 1.89 23.94
CA ALA A 4 -4.78 1.88 22.77
C ALA A 4 -4.52 3.11 21.88
N GLN A 5 -4.38 4.30 22.47
CA GLN A 5 -4.01 5.52 21.73
C GLN A 5 -2.62 5.41 21.10
N ASP A 6 -1.69 4.73 21.77
CA ASP A 6 -0.37 4.43 21.22
C ASP A 6 -0.44 3.53 19.99
N CYS A 7 -1.20 2.43 20.08
CA CYS A 7 -1.45 1.51 18.96
C CYS A 7 -2.22 2.17 17.82
N LEU A 8 -3.12 3.11 18.14
CA LEU A 8 -3.83 3.93 17.16
C LEU A 8 -2.97 5.06 16.59
N GLY A 9 -1.75 5.23 17.11
CA GLY A 9 -0.79 6.18 16.61
C GLY A 9 -0.97 7.62 17.06
N ASN A 10 -1.84 7.87 18.02
CA ASN A 10 -2.03 9.15 18.64
C ASN A 10 -1.05 9.31 19.82
N TYR A 11 0.24 9.43 19.51
CA TYR A 11 1.28 9.46 20.55
C TYR A 11 1.14 10.66 21.50
N SER A 12 0.62 11.79 21.01
CA SER A 12 0.30 12.94 21.87
C SER A 12 -0.74 12.57 22.93
N LEU A 13 -1.87 11.98 22.51
CA LEU A 13 -2.92 11.56 23.43
C LEU A 13 -2.51 10.33 24.27
N SER A 14 -1.66 9.46 23.74
CA SER A 14 -1.02 8.37 24.49
C SER A 14 -0.20 8.95 25.65
N VAL A 15 0.69 9.91 25.37
CA VAL A 15 1.50 10.64 26.37
C VAL A 15 0.61 11.33 27.40
N GLU A 16 -0.44 12.03 26.98
CA GLU A 16 -1.38 12.66 27.92
C GLU A 16 -2.08 11.65 28.82
N ASN A 17 -2.55 10.54 28.25
CA ASN A 17 -3.23 9.49 29.01
C ASN A 17 -2.29 8.80 29.99
N TRP A 18 -1.03 8.58 29.61
CA TRP A 18 0.00 8.07 30.52
C TRP A 18 0.31 9.06 31.66
N LYS A 19 0.41 10.36 31.35
CA LYS A 19 0.57 11.42 32.36
C LYS A 19 -0.62 11.47 33.33
N ARG A 20 -1.85 11.36 32.82
CA ARG A 20 -3.07 11.28 33.67
C ARG A 20 -3.07 10.02 34.52
N ALA A 21 -2.70 8.87 33.96
CA ALA A 21 -2.63 7.61 34.71
C ALA A 21 -1.60 7.67 35.85
N LEU A 22 -0.45 8.31 35.63
CA LEU A 22 0.54 8.58 36.67
C LEU A 22 0.02 9.58 37.72
N GLY A 23 -0.71 10.61 37.30
CA GLY A 23 -1.31 11.60 38.19
C GLY A 23 -2.45 11.06 39.06
N ALA A 24 -3.07 9.94 38.66
CA ALA A 24 -4.14 9.29 39.42
C ALA A 24 -3.63 8.37 40.54
N LEU A 25 -2.32 8.07 40.59
CA LEU A 25 -1.73 7.25 41.65
C LEU A 25 -1.50 8.07 42.94
N PRO A 26 -1.61 7.46 44.13
CA PRO A 26 -1.28 8.13 45.39
C PRO A 26 0.13 8.73 45.40
N THR A 27 0.27 9.93 45.95
CA THR A 27 1.57 10.63 46.02
C THR A 27 2.51 10.07 47.09
N SER A 28 2.00 9.35 48.09
CA SER A 28 2.76 8.71 49.17
C SER A 28 2.09 7.42 49.63
N ASN A 29 2.85 6.53 50.29
CA ASN A 29 2.40 5.24 50.82
C ASN A 29 1.84 4.28 49.75
N LEU A 30 2.53 4.19 48.62
CA LEU A 30 2.17 3.24 47.57
C LEU A 30 2.31 1.81 48.08
N THR A 31 1.31 0.99 47.79
CA THR A 31 1.42 -0.46 47.95
C THR A 31 2.37 -1.04 46.91
N LEU A 32 2.93 -2.23 47.17
CA LEU A 32 3.81 -2.92 46.21
C LEU A 32 3.18 -3.10 44.81
N VAL A 33 1.85 -3.24 44.76
CA VAL A 33 1.11 -3.34 43.49
C VAL A 33 1.10 -2.00 42.75
N GLU A 34 0.85 -0.90 43.47
CA GLU A 34 0.84 0.44 42.89
C GLU A 34 2.26 0.92 42.52
N GLU A 35 3.30 0.48 43.21
CA GLU A 35 4.69 0.72 42.81
C GLU A 35 5.01 0.05 41.47
N LYS A 36 4.61 -1.22 41.30
CA LYS A 36 4.76 -1.95 40.03
C LYS A 36 3.95 -1.29 38.91
N GLN A 37 2.74 -0.84 39.21
CA GLN A 37 1.88 -0.15 38.26
C GLN A 37 2.44 1.22 37.86
N LYS A 38 3.02 1.96 38.82
CA LYS A 38 3.74 3.22 38.56
C LYS A 38 4.95 3.01 37.64
N ALA A 39 5.72 1.93 37.85
CA ALA A 39 6.84 1.57 36.98
C ALA A 39 6.36 1.30 35.55
N GLN A 40 5.31 0.48 35.39
CA GLN A 40 4.71 0.19 34.09
C GLN A 40 4.19 1.44 33.38
N TYR A 41 3.56 2.38 34.12
CA TYR A 41 3.05 3.63 33.54
C TYR A 41 4.18 4.57 33.10
N LYS A 42 5.30 4.60 33.84
CA LYS A 42 6.49 5.38 33.46
C LYS A 42 7.15 4.81 32.20
N GLU A 43 7.31 3.49 32.13
CA GLU A 43 7.83 2.82 30.94
C GLU A 43 6.96 3.09 29.73
N GLY A 44 5.63 2.94 29.87
CA GLY A 44 4.67 3.28 28.82
C GLY A 44 4.74 4.75 28.38
N LEU A 45 4.91 5.68 29.33
CA LEU A 45 5.08 7.11 29.04
C LEU A 45 6.38 7.39 28.29
N GLU A 46 7.49 6.78 28.71
CA GLU A 46 8.80 6.94 28.07
C GLU A 46 8.76 6.44 26.62
N VAL A 47 8.19 5.24 26.39
CA VAL A 47 8.01 4.69 25.04
C VAL A 47 7.13 5.60 24.18
N ALA A 48 5.98 6.04 24.70
CA ALA A 48 5.07 6.93 23.96
C ALA A 48 5.71 8.30 23.65
N THR A 49 6.51 8.83 24.58
CA THR A 49 7.21 10.11 24.41
C THR A 49 8.36 9.98 23.41
N ALA A 50 9.11 8.88 23.45
CA ALA A 50 10.16 8.59 22.47
C ALA A 50 9.57 8.45 21.06
N ARG A 51 8.45 7.73 20.91
CA ARG A 51 7.71 7.60 19.64
C ARG A 51 7.15 8.93 19.15
N LEU A 52 6.65 9.77 20.04
CA LEU A 52 6.21 11.12 19.69
C LEU A 52 7.37 11.98 19.19
N ALA A 53 8.53 11.93 19.86
CA ALA A 53 9.73 12.66 19.47
C ALA A 53 10.30 12.12 18.15
N GLU A 54 10.32 10.81 17.94
CA GLU A 54 10.71 10.19 16.68
C GLU A 54 9.77 10.59 15.55
N LEU A 55 8.45 10.57 15.77
CA LEU A 55 7.48 11.08 14.80
C LEU A 55 7.75 12.55 14.49
N GLN A 56 8.01 13.39 15.50
CA GLN A 56 8.33 14.80 15.28
C GLN A 56 9.65 15.01 14.55
N ASN A 57 10.67 14.19 14.80
CA ASN A 57 11.98 14.30 14.15
C ASN A 57 11.98 13.71 12.73
N THR A 58 11.21 12.65 12.47
CA THR A 58 11.04 12.06 11.13
C THR A 58 10.12 12.90 10.25
N VAL A 59 9.17 13.64 10.85
CA VAL A 59 8.22 14.50 10.14
C VAL A 59 8.74 15.96 10.03
N PHE A 60 9.60 16.44 10.94
CA PHE A 60 10.03 17.85 10.92
C PHE A 60 11.54 18.06 11.08
N GLY A 61 12.34 16.99 10.91
CA GLY A 61 13.81 17.05 10.97
C GLY A 61 14.40 18.07 10.00
N ASP A 62 15.49 18.71 10.44
CA ASP A 62 16.09 19.94 9.93
C ASP A 62 15.97 20.17 8.42
N ALA A 63 15.50 21.37 8.07
CA ALA A 63 15.29 21.86 6.70
C ALA A 63 16.58 22.02 5.87
N ASP A 64 17.71 21.47 6.33
CA ASP A 64 18.99 21.51 5.65
C ASP A 64 19.56 20.09 5.53
N THR A 65 19.56 19.58 4.30
CA THR A 65 20.44 18.53 3.73
C THR A 65 20.02 17.06 3.57
N SER A 66 18.81 16.61 3.90
CA SER A 66 18.25 15.36 3.32
C SER A 66 16.75 15.22 3.57
N GLY A 67 15.93 15.57 2.57
CA GLY A 67 14.47 15.43 2.60
C GLY A 67 13.99 13.98 2.43
N ASP A 68 14.47 13.06 3.26
CA ASP A 68 14.31 11.62 3.09
C ASP A 68 13.22 11.01 3.99
N GLY A 69 12.16 11.77 4.28
CA GLY A 69 10.89 11.23 4.73
C GLY A 69 9.96 11.06 3.52
N PRO A 70 9.43 9.86 3.19
CA PRO A 70 8.65 9.63 1.96
C PRO A 70 7.35 10.44 1.85
N PHE A 71 6.96 11.17 2.89
CA PHE A 71 5.61 11.72 3.03
C PHE A 71 5.55 13.24 3.19
N ILE A 72 6.67 13.96 3.27
CA ILE A 72 6.65 15.41 3.47
C ILE A 72 7.22 16.08 2.26
N MET A 73 6.29 16.36 1.35
CA MET A 73 6.59 16.86 0.04
C MET A 73 6.20 18.34 -0.01
N LYS A 74 7.19 19.24 -0.09
CA LYS A 74 6.93 20.65 -0.40
C LYS A 74 6.44 20.74 -1.84
N ASP A 75 5.28 21.36 -2.04
CA ASP A 75 4.68 21.50 -3.38
C ASP A 75 5.58 22.30 -4.32
N GLN A 76 6.10 21.62 -5.34
CA GLN A 76 6.87 22.21 -6.43
C GLN A 76 6.15 22.11 -7.78
N GLY A 77 4.89 21.65 -7.82
CA GLY A 77 4.11 21.47 -9.06
C GLY A 77 4.73 20.48 -10.05
N ARG A 78 5.42 19.46 -9.54
CA ARG A 78 6.20 18.47 -10.32
C ARG A 78 5.91 17.03 -9.91
N PHE A 79 4.93 16.78 -9.05
CA PHE A 79 4.63 15.42 -8.63
C PHE A 79 3.97 14.63 -9.75
N PRO A 80 3.98 13.28 -9.67
CA PRO A 80 3.35 12.44 -10.68
C PRO A 80 1.90 12.81 -11.00
N TRP A 81 1.10 13.21 -10.00
CA TRP A 81 -0.28 13.65 -10.22
C TRP A 81 -0.40 15.00 -10.94
N ASP A 82 0.51 15.95 -10.73
CA ASP A 82 0.54 17.24 -11.44
C ASP A 82 0.84 17.05 -12.93
N ILE A 83 1.77 16.14 -13.22
CA ILE A 83 2.11 15.78 -14.59
C ILE A 83 0.98 14.96 -15.23
N ALA A 84 0.42 14.01 -14.49
CA ALA A 84 -0.70 13.20 -14.95
C ALA A 84 -1.91 14.06 -15.33
N ALA A 85 -2.22 15.12 -14.58
CA ALA A 85 -3.28 16.07 -14.95
C ALA A 85 -3.07 16.65 -16.36
N LYS A 86 -1.84 17.02 -16.72
CA LYS A 86 -1.48 17.53 -18.06
C LYS A 86 -1.56 16.44 -19.13
N VAL A 87 -1.09 15.23 -18.81
CA VAL A 87 -1.13 14.08 -19.74
C VAL A 87 -2.57 13.67 -20.03
N VAL A 88 -3.44 13.62 -19.02
CA VAL A 88 -4.87 13.28 -19.15
C VAL A 88 -5.59 14.24 -20.09
N VAL A 89 -5.28 15.54 -20.07
CA VAL A 89 -5.84 16.50 -21.03
C VAL A 89 -5.52 16.10 -22.47
N ARG A 90 -4.26 15.68 -22.74
CA ARG A 90 -3.87 15.18 -24.08
C ARG A 90 -4.58 13.88 -24.44
N LEU A 91 -4.69 12.93 -23.50
CA LEU A 91 -5.34 11.64 -23.72
C LEU A 91 -6.82 11.79 -24.04
N ARG A 92 -7.53 12.73 -23.39
CA ARG A 92 -8.93 13.04 -23.70
C ARG A 92 -9.13 13.61 -25.09
N ALA A 93 -8.12 14.29 -25.65
CA ALA A 93 -8.18 14.84 -27.00
C ALA A 93 -7.96 13.77 -28.09
N GLN A 94 -7.52 12.56 -27.74
CA GLN A 94 -7.35 11.46 -28.68
C GLN A 94 -8.68 10.79 -28.99
N THR A 95 -8.83 10.25 -30.20
CA THR A 95 -10.01 9.48 -30.62
C THR A 95 -9.55 8.21 -31.33
N PRO A 96 -9.74 7.01 -30.74
CA PRO A 96 -10.36 6.76 -29.43
C PRO A 96 -9.47 7.21 -28.25
N VAL A 97 -10.08 7.44 -27.09
CA VAL A 97 -9.36 7.70 -25.84
C VAL A 97 -8.60 6.45 -25.43
N ASP A 98 -7.30 6.57 -25.16
CA ASP A 98 -6.47 5.47 -24.64
C ASP A 98 -6.66 5.33 -23.11
N PRO A 99 -7.27 4.24 -22.62
CA PRO A 99 -7.44 4.01 -21.18
C PRO A 99 -6.19 3.41 -20.52
N SER A 100 -5.16 3.05 -21.29
CA SER A 100 -4.03 2.25 -20.81
C SER A 100 -2.93 3.04 -20.11
N SER A 101 -3.05 4.36 -19.96
CA SER A 101 -2.04 5.20 -19.30
C SER A 101 -2.16 5.17 -17.77
N SER A 102 -1.00 5.11 -17.09
CA SER A 102 -0.89 5.28 -15.64
C SER A 102 -1.26 6.68 -15.15
N ALA A 103 -1.34 7.67 -16.05
CA ALA A 103 -1.82 9.02 -15.71
C ALA A 103 -3.25 8.98 -15.15
N TRP A 104 -4.11 8.12 -15.68
CA TRP A 104 -5.46 7.91 -15.14
C TRP A 104 -5.42 7.31 -13.73
N VAL A 105 -4.43 6.47 -13.44
CA VAL A 105 -4.30 5.82 -12.12
C VAL A 105 -3.86 6.84 -11.07
N VAL A 106 -2.78 7.57 -11.32
CA VAL A 106 -2.27 8.47 -10.28
C VAL A 106 -3.16 9.72 -10.09
N LEU A 107 -3.77 10.25 -11.16
CA LEU A 107 -4.60 11.45 -11.06
C LEU A 107 -5.87 11.23 -10.24
N PHE A 108 -6.67 10.23 -10.58
CA PHE A 108 -7.94 9.98 -9.87
C PHE A 108 -7.70 9.49 -8.43
N ALA A 109 -6.62 8.74 -8.18
CA ALA A 109 -6.21 8.40 -6.81
C ALA A 109 -5.90 9.65 -5.99
N TYR A 110 -5.18 10.62 -6.59
CA TYR A 110 -4.85 11.88 -5.95
C TYR A 110 -6.09 12.76 -5.72
N GLU A 111 -7.03 12.81 -6.68
CA GLU A 111 -8.29 13.55 -6.52
C GLU A 111 -9.12 13.00 -5.34
N GLU A 112 -9.26 11.68 -5.22
CA GLU A 112 -9.92 11.03 -4.08
C GLU A 112 -9.17 11.32 -2.77
N TYR A 113 -7.85 11.14 -2.74
CA TYR A 113 -7.05 11.42 -1.55
C TYR A 113 -7.19 12.87 -1.08
N MET A 114 -7.10 13.83 -2.01
CA MET A 114 -7.20 15.25 -1.70
C MET A 114 -8.61 15.70 -1.32
N ASN A 115 -9.66 15.02 -1.79
CA ASN A 115 -11.01 15.22 -1.25
C ASN A 115 -11.03 14.89 0.25
N GLY A 116 -10.43 13.77 0.63
CA GLY A 116 -10.29 13.35 2.02
C GLY A 116 -9.51 14.36 2.86
N VAL A 117 -8.34 14.80 2.37
CA VAL A 117 -7.52 15.86 3.01
C VAL A 117 -8.32 17.15 3.21
N ARG A 118 -9.05 17.61 2.18
CA ARG A 118 -9.91 18.80 2.30
C ARG A 118 -10.99 18.62 3.35
N GLY A 119 -11.58 17.42 3.46
CA GLY A 119 -12.53 17.07 4.50
C GLY A 119 -11.94 17.24 5.91
N LEU A 120 -10.68 16.81 6.11
CA LEU A 120 -9.97 17.01 7.39
C LEU A 120 -9.84 18.49 7.75
N GLY A 121 -9.55 19.35 6.77
CA GLY A 121 -9.39 20.79 6.96
C GLY A 121 -10.68 21.56 7.27
N GLN A 122 -11.86 20.94 7.10
CA GLN A 122 -13.16 21.56 7.34
C GLN A 122 -13.73 21.30 8.74
N GLN A 123 -12.97 20.63 9.61
CA GLN A 123 -13.38 20.36 10.98
C GLN A 123 -13.45 21.63 11.82
N GLN A 124 -14.42 21.65 12.74
CA GLN A 124 -14.56 22.67 13.76
C GLN A 124 -14.57 21.99 15.12
N ILE A 125 -13.73 22.48 16.03
CA ILE A 125 -13.66 21.99 17.41
C ILE A 125 -14.25 23.08 18.31
N ASP A 126 -15.35 22.75 18.97
CA ASP A 126 -15.88 23.59 20.04
C ASP A 126 -14.89 23.56 21.21
N ARG A 127 -14.24 24.70 21.47
CA ARG A 127 -13.23 24.84 22.53
C ARG A 127 -13.79 24.67 23.94
N THR A 128 -15.10 24.83 24.13
CA THR A 128 -15.75 24.70 25.44
C THR A 128 -16.13 23.25 25.73
N THR A 129 -16.66 22.53 24.74
CA THR A 129 -17.14 21.16 24.94
C THR A 129 -16.16 20.08 24.47
N GLY A 130 -15.16 20.45 23.67
CA GLY A 130 -14.30 19.50 22.96
C GLY A 130 -15.01 18.76 21.83
N THR A 131 -16.25 19.16 21.49
CA THR A 131 -17.04 18.51 20.45
C THR A 131 -16.47 18.84 19.08
N ILE A 132 -16.22 17.80 18.28
CA ILE A 132 -15.79 17.92 16.90
C ILE A 132 -17.03 17.93 16.02
N ALA A 133 -17.13 18.89 15.11
CA ALA A 133 -18.14 18.96 14.05
C ALA A 133 -17.45 19.06 12.69
N GLY A 134 -18.02 18.46 11.65
CA GLY A 134 -17.42 18.46 10.33
C GLY A 134 -18.18 17.61 9.32
N MET A 135 -17.69 17.62 8.08
CA MET A 135 -18.22 16.77 7.01
C MET A 135 -17.82 15.31 7.25
N HIS A 136 -18.75 14.37 7.05
CA HIS A 136 -18.45 12.94 7.05
C HIS A 136 -17.96 12.48 5.67
N GLY A 137 -17.26 11.35 5.60
CA GLY A 137 -16.75 10.78 4.34
C GLY A 137 -15.28 11.07 4.08
N GLY A 138 -14.62 11.90 4.89
CA GLY A 138 -13.19 12.20 4.73
C GLY A 138 -12.33 10.93 4.82
N ILE A 139 -12.67 10.01 5.74
CA ILE A 139 -11.96 8.72 5.84
C ILE A 139 -12.23 7.83 4.61
N ALA A 140 -13.43 7.90 4.04
CA ALA A 140 -13.77 7.14 2.84
C ALA A 140 -12.97 7.62 1.62
N ASP A 141 -12.85 8.92 1.43
CA ASP A 141 -12.09 9.51 0.34
C ASP A 141 -10.59 9.24 0.46
N LEU A 142 -10.01 9.41 1.68
CA LEU A 142 -8.61 9.05 1.96
C LEU A 142 -8.33 7.59 1.64
N SER A 143 -9.18 6.68 2.15
CA SER A 143 -9.00 5.24 1.95
C SER A 143 -9.22 4.81 0.49
N ASN A 144 -10.14 5.45 -0.26
CA ASN A 144 -10.31 5.18 -1.69
C ASN A 144 -9.03 5.55 -2.46
N GLY A 145 -8.49 6.76 -2.25
CA GLY A 145 -7.29 7.21 -2.93
C GLY A 145 -6.09 6.27 -2.74
N VAL A 146 -5.83 5.83 -1.49
CA VAL A 146 -4.70 4.93 -1.20
C VAL A 146 -4.93 3.48 -1.66
N LEU A 147 -6.18 3.01 -1.71
CA LEU A 147 -6.51 1.70 -2.30
C LEU A 147 -6.35 1.73 -3.83
N ARG A 148 -6.53 2.90 -4.44
CA ARG A 148 -6.39 3.11 -5.88
C ARG A 148 -4.93 3.22 -6.30
N ASP A 149 -4.15 4.04 -5.59
CA ASP A 149 -2.69 4.11 -5.71
C ASP A 149 -2.09 4.74 -4.44
N VAL A 150 -1.34 3.97 -3.65
CA VAL A 150 -0.74 4.46 -2.40
C VAL A 150 0.30 5.57 -2.62
N ARG A 151 0.85 5.69 -3.83
CA ARG A 151 1.91 6.66 -4.15
C ARG A 151 1.43 8.12 -4.11
N VAL A 152 0.13 8.36 -4.03
CA VAL A 152 -0.45 9.70 -3.86
C VAL A 152 -0.44 10.19 -2.40
N MET A 153 -0.16 9.29 -1.46
CA MET A 153 -0.18 9.60 -0.04
C MET A 153 0.96 10.54 0.34
N HIS A 154 0.62 11.67 0.95
CA HIS A 154 1.58 12.65 1.48
C HIS A 154 0.93 13.43 2.62
N ILE A 155 1.73 13.96 3.53
CA ILE A 155 1.30 14.80 4.65
C ILE A 155 1.40 16.26 4.18
N PRO A 156 0.28 16.93 3.90
CA PRO A 156 0.30 18.30 3.36
C PRO A 156 0.59 19.36 4.42
N GLU A 157 0.34 19.05 5.70
CA GLU A 157 0.46 20.00 6.81
C GLU A 157 0.83 19.29 8.13
N SER A 158 1.41 20.02 9.07
CA SER A 158 1.90 19.47 10.33
C SER A 158 0.82 18.91 11.24
N GLU A 159 -0.40 19.44 11.14
CA GLU A 159 -1.57 19.08 11.95
C GLU A 159 -2.35 17.89 11.37
N PHE A 160 -1.87 17.29 10.26
CA PHE A 160 -2.61 16.26 9.52
C PHE A 160 -3.08 15.10 10.39
N PHE A 161 -2.22 14.56 11.27
CA PHE A 161 -2.60 13.43 12.11
C PHE A 161 -3.61 13.80 13.20
N GLU A 162 -3.53 15.02 13.73
CA GLU A 162 -4.52 15.51 14.68
C GLU A 162 -5.89 15.59 14.00
N LYS A 163 -5.95 16.24 12.83
CA LYS A 163 -7.20 16.34 12.04
C LYS A 163 -7.70 14.98 11.57
N TYR A 164 -6.81 14.09 11.15
CA TYR A 164 -7.17 12.71 10.81
C TYR A 164 -7.81 11.98 11.99
N ASN A 165 -7.19 12.02 13.18
CA ASN A 165 -7.72 11.36 14.38
C ASN A 165 -9.07 11.97 14.79
N ASN A 166 -9.19 13.28 14.72
CA ASN A 166 -10.46 13.98 14.95
C ASN A 166 -11.54 13.54 13.97
N GLN A 167 -11.19 13.34 12.69
CA GLN A 167 -12.12 12.84 11.66
C GLN A 167 -12.58 11.42 11.97
N VAL A 168 -11.65 10.52 12.34
CA VAL A 168 -11.98 9.15 12.72
C VAL A 168 -12.94 9.16 13.91
N MET A 169 -12.67 9.96 14.95
CA MET A 169 -13.54 10.06 16.11
C MET A 169 -14.92 10.62 15.75
N LEU A 170 -14.98 11.69 14.94
CA LEU A 170 -16.22 12.27 14.44
C LEU A 170 -17.07 11.24 13.72
N GLU A 171 -16.52 10.56 12.71
CA GLU A 171 -17.26 9.63 11.87
C GLU A 171 -17.60 8.32 12.59
N MET A 172 -16.71 7.81 13.46
CA MET A 172 -16.98 6.63 14.29
C MET A 172 -18.14 6.89 15.23
N ASN A 173 -18.16 8.04 15.91
CA ASN A 173 -19.26 8.40 16.80
C ASN A 173 -20.56 8.65 16.03
N GLY A 174 -20.49 9.36 14.90
CA GLY A 174 -21.65 9.65 14.05
C GLY A 174 -22.32 8.39 13.49
N TYR A 175 -21.54 7.38 13.13
CA TYR A 175 -22.04 6.13 12.57
C TYR A 175 -22.10 4.96 13.56
N ASN A 176 -21.76 5.19 14.83
CA ASN A 176 -21.64 4.15 15.86
C ASN A 176 -20.70 3.01 15.44
N GLY A 177 -19.58 3.33 14.80
CA GLY A 177 -18.55 2.36 14.42
C GLY A 177 -17.89 1.69 15.63
N TRP A 178 -16.95 0.81 15.35
CA TRP A 178 -16.21 0.03 16.34
C TRP A 178 -14.74 0.49 16.42
N PRO A 179 -14.40 1.48 17.26
CA PRO A 179 -13.04 2.04 17.31
C PRO A 179 -12.01 1.05 17.91
N ASP A 180 -12.42 0.27 18.91
CA ASP A 180 -11.52 -0.60 19.69
C ASP A 180 -11.85 -2.10 19.57
N ALA A 181 -12.82 -2.48 18.73
CA ALA A 181 -13.25 -3.87 18.64
C ALA A 181 -12.34 -4.70 17.72
N GLY A 182 -12.06 -5.94 18.10
CA GLY A 182 -11.46 -6.93 17.20
C GLY A 182 -12.45 -7.44 16.14
N PRO A 183 -11.99 -8.15 15.11
CA PRO A 183 -12.81 -8.54 13.97
C PRO A 183 -14.01 -9.43 14.35
N ASP A 184 -13.84 -10.38 15.26
CA ASP A 184 -14.93 -11.29 15.67
C ASP A 184 -16.06 -10.56 16.42
N MET A 185 -15.71 -9.54 17.19
CA MET A 185 -16.68 -8.69 17.86
C MET A 185 -17.45 -7.85 16.83
N VAL A 186 -16.74 -7.27 15.86
CA VAL A 186 -17.37 -6.52 14.75
C VAL A 186 -18.33 -7.41 13.98
N ILE A 187 -17.93 -8.64 13.60
CA ILE A 187 -18.80 -9.60 12.89
C ILE A 187 -20.08 -9.86 13.68
N ARG A 188 -19.94 -10.26 14.95
CA ARG A 188 -21.08 -10.59 15.82
C ARG A 188 -22.03 -9.42 15.98
N GLU A 189 -21.50 -8.24 16.28
CA GLU A 189 -22.32 -7.05 16.51
C GLU A 189 -22.93 -6.48 15.22
N ALA A 190 -22.23 -6.57 14.09
CA ALA A 190 -22.77 -6.17 12.80
C ALA A 190 -23.97 -7.04 12.41
N LEU A 191 -23.87 -8.37 12.56
CA LEU A 191 -25.00 -9.27 12.31
C LEU A 191 -26.18 -8.98 13.22
N ALA A 192 -25.94 -8.76 14.52
CA ALA A 192 -27.00 -8.41 15.46
C ALA A 192 -27.65 -7.05 15.14
N ARG A 193 -26.82 -6.06 14.80
CA ARG A 193 -27.26 -4.70 14.43
C ARG A 193 -28.05 -4.70 13.13
N GLN A 194 -27.65 -5.48 12.14
CA GLN A 194 -28.38 -5.62 10.87
C GLN A 194 -29.79 -6.14 11.12
N ARG A 195 -29.95 -7.19 11.94
CA ARG A 195 -31.27 -7.78 12.26
C ARG A 195 -32.19 -6.86 13.07
N THR A 196 -31.60 -6.03 13.94
CA THR A 196 -32.37 -5.22 14.90
C THR A 196 -32.61 -3.79 14.45
N LYS A 197 -31.69 -3.20 13.69
CA LYS A 197 -31.70 -1.79 13.28
C LYS A 197 -31.64 -1.57 11.76
N GLY A 198 -31.46 -2.65 10.98
CA GLY A 198 -31.43 -2.60 9.52
C GLY A 198 -30.13 -2.07 8.91
N TRP A 199 -30.10 -2.04 7.58
CA TRP A 199 -28.92 -1.71 6.76
C TRP A 199 -28.41 -0.29 6.98
N ALA A 200 -29.31 0.69 7.13
CA ALA A 200 -28.95 2.08 7.36
C ALA A 200 -28.09 2.28 8.62
N ALA A 201 -28.23 1.40 9.63
CA ALA A 201 -27.45 1.47 10.87
C ALA A 201 -26.12 0.70 10.81
N VAL A 202 -26.06 -0.43 10.10
CA VAL A 202 -24.88 -1.31 10.07
C VAL A 202 -23.91 -0.95 8.94
N ARG A 203 -24.42 -0.58 7.76
CA ARG A 203 -23.61 -0.28 6.57
C ARG A 203 -22.60 0.85 6.81
N PRO A 204 -23.00 2.05 7.29
CA PRO A 204 -22.04 3.11 7.52
C PRO A 204 -21.07 2.79 8.67
N ALA A 205 -21.54 2.09 9.73
CA ALA A 205 -20.70 1.68 10.85
C ALA A 205 -19.56 0.74 10.40
N LEU A 206 -19.87 -0.27 9.58
CA LEU A 206 -18.87 -1.17 9.00
C LEU A 206 -17.92 -0.43 8.06
N SER A 207 -18.47 0.44 7.21
CA SER A 207 -17.68 1.21 6.25
C SER A 207 -16.61 2.02 6.96
N ILE A 208 -16.98 2.79 7.99
CA ILE A 208 -16.00 3.60 8.73
C ILE A 208 -14.98 2.73 9.45
N THR A 209 -15.39 1.66 10.16
CA THR A 209 -14.49 0.75 10.89
C THR A 209 -13.43 0.14 10.00
N ILE A 210 -13.83 -0.46 8.88
CA ILE A 210 -12.89 -1.13 7.97
C ILE A 210 -11.96 -0.11 7.31
N ARG A 211 -12.49 1.05 6.87
CA ARG A 211 -11.67 2.08 6.23
C ARG A 211 -10.66 2.70 7.20
N SER A 212 -11.00 2.84 8.48
CA SER A 212 -10.05 3.24 9.50
C SER A 212 -8.96 2.20 9.73
N TRP A 213 -9.26 0.90 9.72
CA TRP A 213 -8.21 -0.14 9.77
C TRP A 213 -7.28 -0.12 8.56
N ILE A 214 -7.82 0.11 7.36
CA ILE A 214 -7.03 0.26 6.13
C ILE A 214 -6.05 1.45 6.27
N MET A 215 -6.54 2.61 6.72
CA MET A 215 -5.68 3.77 6.93
C MET A 215 -4.65 3.55 8.04
N GLN A 216 -5.03 2.89 9.15
CA GLN A 216 -4.08 2.45 10.18
C GLN A 216 -2.97 1.57 9.60
N ALA A 217 -3.31 0.61 8.74
CA ALA A 217 -2.33 -0.24 8.08
C ALA A 217 -1.38 0.56 7.18
N VAL A 218 -1.91 1.52 6.42
CA VAL A 218 -1.11 2.41 5.57
C VAL A 218 -0.14 3.25 6.39
N PHE A 219 -0.57 3.87 7.49
CA PHE A 219 0.33 4.67 8.35
C PHE A 219 1.39 3.81 9.03
N ASN A 220 1.02 2.65 9.56
CA ASN A 220 1.97 1.76 10.22
C ASN A 220 3.00 1.20 9.24
N SER A 221 2.58 0.78 8.03
CA SER A 221 3.51 0.28 7.03
C SER A 221 4.37 1.39 6.42
N GLY A 222 3.77 2.51 6.00
CA GLY A 222 4.47 3.53 5.24
C GLY A 222 5.38 4.40 6.11
N MET A 223 4.84 4.92 7.22
CA MET A 223 5.52 5.96 8.01
C MET A 223 6.31 5.40 9.19
N ARG A 224 5.86 4.27 9.76
CA ARG A 224 6.46 3.70 10.97
C ARG A 224 7.31 2.47 10.70
N GLN A 225 7.28 1.96 9.47
CA GLN A 225 7.91 0.68 9.09
C GLN A 225 7.51 -0.46 10.04
N LEU A 226 6.26 -0.45 10.53
CA LEU A 226 5.67 -1.50 11.36
C LEU A 226 4.85 -2.43 10.47
N HIS A 227 5.52 -3.18 9.61
CA HIS A 227 4.85 -3.96 8.56
C HIS A 227 3.98 -5.09 9.12
N ASP A 228 4.37 -5.75 10.21
CA ASP A 228 3.55 -6.78 10.86
C ASP A 228 2.23 -6.23 11.41
N VAL A 229 2.23 -5.01 11.93
CA VAL A 229 1.01 -4.34 12.40
C VAL A 229 0.08 -4.06 11.21
N ALA A 230 0.64 -3.64 10.07
CA ALA A 230 -0.13 -3.43 8.86
C ALA A 230 -0.74 -4.72 8.31
N VAL A 231 0.01 -5.82 8.32
CA VAL A 231 -0.47 -7.17 7.98
C VAL A 231 -1.72 -7.51 8.79
N GLU A 232 -1.69 -7.33 10.11
CA GLU A 232 -2.83 -7.64 10.98
C GLU A 232 -4.06 -6.78 10.68
N PHE A 233 -3.92 -5.47 10.44
CA PHE A 233 -5.05 -4.60 10.09
C PHE A 233 -5.68 -4.97 8.74
N TYR A 234 -4.89 -5.28 7.72
CA TYR A 234 -5.43 -5.74 6.43
C TYR A 234 -6.11 -7.11 6.56
N LYS A 235 -5.49 -8.05 7.29
CA LYS A 235 -6.04 -9.37 7.57
C LYS A 235 -7.38 -9.29 8.31
N ASN A 236 -7.48 -8.44 9.33
CA ASN A 236 -8.71 -8.20 10.07
C ASN A 236 -9.81 -7.63 9.16
N SER A 237 -9.45 -6.67 8.29
CA SER A 237 -10.38 -6.09 7.31
C SER A 237 -10.94 -7.15 6.35
N LEU A 238 -10.06 -7.99 5.80
CA LEU A 238 -10.45 -9.09 4.90
C LEU A 238 -11.29 -10.15 5.61
N HIS A 239 -10.93 -10.52 6.85
CA HIS A 239 -11.68 -11.49 7.66
C HIS A 239 -13.12 -11.04 7.90
N VAL A 240 -13.33 -9.79 8.32
CA VAL A 240 -14.68 -9.23 8.52
C VAL A 240 -15.47 -9.21 7.22
N ILE A 241 -14.89 -8.69 6.12
CA ILE A 241 -15.59 -8.59 4.84
C ILE A 241 -15.98 -9.98 4.31
N ARG A 242 -15.05 -10.92 4.28
CA ARG A 242 -15.29 -12.28 3.75
C ARG A 242 -16.35 -13.00 4.57
N THR A 243 -16.25 -12.99 5.90
CA THR A 243 -17.20 -13.65 6.79
C THR A 243 -18.61 -13.08 6.68
N LEU A 244 -18.75 -11.75 6.66
CA LEU A 244 -20.06 -11.10 6.54
C LEU A 244 -20.64 -11.27 5.14
N LYS A 245 -19.81 -11.29 4.09
CA LYS A 245 -20.26 -11.53 2.72
C LYS A 245 -20.87 -12.93 2.55
N GLU A 246 -20.30 -13.94 3.18
CA GLU A 246 -20.88 -15.30 3.20
C GLU A 246 -22.24 -15.31 3.93
N SER A 247 -22.35 -14.55 5.02
CA SER A 247 -23.60 -14.42 5.77
C SER A 247 -24.70 -13.63 5.04
N TRP A 248 -24.32 -12.78 4.09
CA TRP A 248 -25.19 -11.84 3.36
C TRP A 248 -25.20 -12.09 1.84
N ILE A 249 -25.08 -13.36 1.44
CA ILE A 249 -24.93 -13.75 0.02
C ILE A 249 -26.10 -13.32 -0.87
N LEU A 250 -27.32 -13.26 -0.33
CA LEU A 250 -28.55 -12.91 -1.06
C LEU A 250 -28.88 -11.41 -1.03
N GLU A 251 -28.11 -10.62 -0.29
CA GLU A 251 -28.40 -9.20 -0.06
C GLU A 251 -27.88 -8.34 -1.21
N SER A 252 -28.62 -7.28 -1.52
CA SER A 252 -28.29 -6.41 -2.66
C SER A 252 -27.00 -5.62 -2.40
N LYS A 253 -26.36 -5.16 -3.47
CA LYS A 253 -25.21 -4.24 -3.40
C LYS A 253 -25.56 -2.97 -2.65
N ASP A 254 -26.73 -2.41 -2.90
CA ASP A 254 -27.18 -1.16 -2.30
C ASP A 254 -27.35 -1.31 -0.79
N ASP A 255 -27.83 -2.47 -0.33
CA ASP A 255 -28.00 -2.76 1.09
C ASP A 255 -26.68 -2.99 1.81
N ARG A 256 -25.81 -3.88 1.29
CA ARG A 256 -24.55 -4.23 1.95
C ARG A 256 -23.50 -3.13 1.87
N GLY A 257 -23.51 -2.34 0.79
CA GLY A 257 -22.59 -1.24 0.54
C GLY A 257 -21.29 -1.62 -0.20
N ALA A 258 -20.56 -0.58 -0.61
CA ALA A 258 -19.41 -0.69 -1.52
C ALA A 258 -18.22 -1.49 -0.96
N ILE A 259 -18.09 -1.61 0.37
CA ILE A 259 -16.98 -2.34 1.01
C ILE A 259 -17.01 -3.86 0.75
N PHE A 260 -18.14 -4.40 0.29
CA PHE A 260 -18.29 -5.82 -0.06
C PHE A 260 -18.06 -6.11 -1.55
N GLU A 261 -17.85 -5.06 -2.34
CA GLU A 261 -17.62 -5.16 -3.78
C GLU A 261 -16.22 -5.72 -4.05
N LYS A 262 -16.09 -6.52 -5.13
CA LYS A 262 -14.84 -7.20 -5.45
C LYS A 262 -13.68 -6.22 -5.63
N THR A 263 -13.91 -5.07 -6.23
CA THR A 263 -12.87 -4.05 -6.44
C THR A 263 -12.31 -3.49 -5.14
N PHE A 264 -13.17 -3.29 -4.12
CA PHE A 264 -12.72 -2.87 -2.79
C PHE A 264 -11.87 -3.96 -2.13
N ILE A 265 -12.33 -5.22 -2.22
CA ILE A 265 -11.61 -6.39 -1.68
C ILE A 265 -10.25 -6.57 -2.38
N PHE A 266 -10.19 -6.43 -3.72
CA PHE A 266 -8.95 -6.50 -4.49
C PHE A 266 -7.97 -5.40 -4.09
N GLY A 267 -8.46 -4.17 -3.83
CA GLY A 267 -7.63 -3.10 -3.29
C GLY A 267 -6.99 -3.48 -1.95
N ILE A 268 -7.76 -4.04 -1.01
CA ILE A 268 -7.25 -4.47 0.29
C ILE A 268 -6.27 -5.64 0.13
N GLN A 269 -6.61 -6.67 -0.66
CA GLN A 269 -5.74 -7.83 -0.90
C GLN A 269 -4.41 -7.40 -1.52
N ASN A 270 -4.45 -6.47 -2.48
CA ASN A 270 -3.24 -5.89 -3.06
C ASN A 270 -2.35 -5.26 -1.99
N ARG A 271 -2.93 -4.44 -1.10
CA ARG A 271 -2.18 -3.84 0.00
C ARG A 271 -1.65 -4.87 1.01
N TYR A 272 -2.42 -5.92 1.26
CA TYR A 272 -2.06 -7.01 2.16
C TYR A 272 -0.85 -7.79 1.67
N ILE A 273 -0.81 -8.19 0.38
CA ILE A 273 0.34 -8.93 -0.16
C ILE A 273 1.61 -8.08 -0.18
N GLU A 274 1.49 -6.76 -0.40
CA GLU A 274 2.62 -5.85 -0.28
C GLU A 274 3.12 -5.75 1.18
N ALA A 275 2.20 -5.65 2.16
CA ALA A 275 2.56 -5.63 3.58
C ALA A 275 3.22 -6.95 4.03
N LEU A 276 2.76 -8.10 3.53
CA LEU A 276 3.38 -9.41 3.76
C LEU A 276 4.81 -9.45 3.23
N MET A 277 5.06 -8.90 2.04
CA MET A 277 6.41 -8.84 1.46
C MET A 277 7.34 -7.94 2.27
N MET A 278 6.86 -6.76 2.69
CA MET A 278 7.66 -5.85 3.50
C MET A 278 7.94 -6.43 4.90
N SER A 279 6.94 -7.05 5.54
CA SER A 279 7.11 -7.78 6.80
C SER A 279 8.16 -8.91 6.67
N TYR A 280 8.18 -9.64 5.55
CA TYR A 280 9.22 -10.64 5.31
C TYR A 280 10.63 -10.02 5.25
N VAL A 281 10.77 -8.82 4.68
CA VAL A 281 12.08 -8.15 4.56
C VAL A 281 12.63 -7.73 5.92
N ASP A 282 11.77 -7.41 6.88
CA ASP A 282 12.15 -7.06 8.25
C ASP A 282 12.49 -8.28 9.13
N MET A 283 12.03 -9.47 8.73
CA MET A 283 12.16 -10.69 9.52
C MET A 283 13.54 -11.34 9.44
N ASP A 284 13.95 -11.96 10.54
CA ASP A 284 15.10 -12.87 10.56
C ASP A 284 14.84 -14.10 9.67
N ALA A 285 15.92 -14.61 9.08
CA ALA A 285 15.86 -15.73 8.14
C ALA A 285 15.17 -16.99 8.73
N SER A 286 15.28 -17.22 10.05
CA SER A 286 14.68 -18.36 10.76
C SER A 286 13.16 -18.28 10.92
N GLU A 287 12.57 -17.08 10.89
CA GLU A 287 11.14 -16.86 11.15
C GLU A 287 10.33 -16.63 9.86
N SER A 288 11.04 -16.28 8.78
CA SER A 288 10.47 -15.81 7.53
C SER A 288 9.80 -16.87 6.63
N ALA A 289 9.92 -18.17 6.94
CA ALA A 289 9.41 -19.25 6.06
C ALA A 289 7.87 -19.24 5.93
N GLY A 290 7.15 -19.14 7.06
CA GLY A 290 5.69 -19.10 7.05
C GLY A 290 5.14 -17.87 6.31
N ARG A 291 5.80 -16.72 6.47
CA ARG A 291 5.42 -15.48 5.79
C ARG A 291 5.53 -15.58 4.27
N LEU A 292 6.56 -16.28 3.78
CA LEU A 292 6.80 -16.48 2.36
C LEU A 292 5.74 -17.38 1.72
N GLU A 293 5.33 -18.45 2.42
CA GLU A 293 4.25 -19.34 1.97
C GLU A 293 2.88 -18.64 1.99
N GLU A 294 2.60 -17.84 3.02
CA GLU A 294 1.40 -17.00 3.11
C GLU A 294 1.34 -16.01 1.93
N LEU A 295 2.45 -15.34 1.63
CA LEU A 295 2.56 -14.42 0.50
C LEU A 295 2.24 -15.11 -0.84
N LEU A 296 2.80 -16.30 -1.08
CA LEU A 296 2.53 -17.06 -2.31
C LEU A 296 1.04 -17.42 -2.41
N LYS A 297 0.48 -17.98 -1.33
CA LYS A 297 -0.92 -18.43 -1.29
C LYS A 297 -1.90 -17.28 -1.56
N GLU A 298 -1.72 -16.14 -0.91
CA GLU A 298 -2.60 -14.98 -1.09
C GLU A 298 -2.43 -14.34 -2.47
N SER A 299 -1.22 -14.37 -3.04
CA SER A 299 -0.98 -13.90 -4.40
C SER A 299 -1.66 -14.78 -5.46
N GLU A 300 -1.58 -16.10 -5.32
CA GLU A 300 -2.27 -17.05 -6.21
C GLU A 300 -3.79 -16.93 -6.11
N LEU A 301 -4.31 -16.75 -4.88
CA LEU A 301 -5.72 -16.48 -4.65
C LEU A 301 -6.18 -15.21 -5.36
N LEU A 302 -5.45 -14.10 -5.22
CA LEU A 302 -5.80 -12.82 -5.83
C LEU A 302 -5.79 -12.90 -7.36
N ILE A 303 -4.78 -13.54 -7.97
CA ILE A 303 -4.73 -13.75 -9.42
C ILE A 303 -5.95 -14.53 -9.90
N ARG A 304 -6.29 -15.63 -9.20
CA ARG A 304 -7.43 -16.48 -9.56
C ARG A 304 -8.74 -15.70 -9.49
N GLU A 305 -8.99 -14.97 -8.41
CA GLU A 305 -10.23 -14.21 -8.22
C GLU A 305 -10.39 -13.09 -9.26
N ILE A 306 -9.29 -12.41 -9.61
CA ILE A 306 -9.29 -11.39 -10.67
C ILE A 306 -9.53 -12.03 -12.04
N ASP A 307 -8.82 -13.11 -12.38
CA ASP A 307 -8.97 -13.78 -13.67
C ASP A 307 -10.38 -14.35 -13.86
N GLU A 308 -11.01 -14.85 -12.79
CA GLU A 308 -12.41 -15.28 -12.81
C GLU A 308 -13.38 -14.12 -13.07
N GLU A 309 -13.16 -12.97 -12.43
CA GLU A 309 -13.99 -11.79 -12.61
C GLU A 309 -13.83 -11.18 -14.02
N LEU A 310 -12.61 -11.16 -14.56
CA LEU A 310 -12.33 -10.66 -15.89
C LEU A 310 -12.98 -11.49 -17.01
N ARG A 311 -13.36 -12.74 -16.74
CA ARG A 311 -14.13 -13.59 -17.68
C ARG A 311 -15.63 -13.26 -17.69
N GLN A 312 -16.14 -12.57 -16.68
CA GLN A 312 -17.56 -12.24 -16.58
C GLN A 312 -17.90 -11.01 -17.45
N PRO A 313 -19.11 -10.94 -18.03
CA PRO A 313 -19.58 -9.74 -18.71
C PRO A 313 -19.57 -8.56 -17.73
N ARG A 314 -18.79 -7.52 -18.04
CA ARG A 314 -18.72 -6.34 -17.19
C ARG A 314 -20.05 -5.60 -17.19
N SER A 315 -20.39 -5.02 -16.04
CA SER A 315 -21.52 -4.09 -15.96
C SER A 315 -21.30 -2.94 -16.95
N GLN A 316 -22.36 -2.49 -17.61
CA GLN A 316 -22.32 -1.33 -18.51
C GLN A 316 -22.18 0.01 -17.77
N GLN A 317 -21.94 0.00 -16.45
CA GLN A 317 -21.79 1.25 -15.71
C GLN A 317 -20.52 1.98 -16.20
N PRO A 318 -20.64 3.27 -16.55
CA PRO A 318 -19.49 4.06 -16.94
C PRO A 318 -18.57 4.20 -15.73
N VAL A 319 -17.36 3.67 -15.85
CA VAL A 319 -16.26 3.87 -14.89
C VAL A 319 -15.21 4.78 -15.50
N ASP A 320 -14.45 5.47 -14.67
CA ASP A 320 -13.32 6.25 -15.16
C ASP A 320 -12.26 5.35 -15.81
N PRO A 321 -11.46 5.85 -16.77
CA PRO A 321 -10.49 5.02 -17.50
C PRO A 321 -9.46 4.31 -16.62
N GLY A 322 -9.10 4.87 -15.46
CA GLY A 322 -8.09 4.27 -14.58
C GLY A 322 -8.67 3.26 -13.59
N PHE A 323 -10.00 3.19 -13.41
CA PHE A 323 -10.65 2.29 -12.46
C PHE A 323 -10.27 0.82 -12.67
N ILE A 324 -10.28 0.37 -13.93
CA ILE A 324 -9.89 -1.01 -14.28
C ILE A 324 -8.43 -1.24 -13.94
N SER A 325 -7.57 -0.27 -14.22
CA SER A 325 -6.15 -0.37 -13.94
C SER A 325 -5.91 -0.51 -12.43
N SER A 326 -6.55 0.34 -11.62
CA SER A 326 -6.38 0.36 -10.18
C SER A 326 -6.86 -0.90 -9.45
N PHE A 327 -7.97 -1.50 -9.88
CA PHE A 327 -8.60 -2.60 -9.12
C PHE A 327 -8.47 -3.99 -9.75
N TYR A 328 -8.01 -4.09 -10.99
CA TYR A 328 -7.80 -5.38 -11.66
C TYR A 328 -6.37 -5.54 -12.14
N VAL A 329 -5.85 -4.54 -12.86
CA VAL A 329 -4.56 -4.67 -13.54
C VAL A 329 -3.40 -4.61 -12.56
N TYR A 330 -3.38 -3.60 -11.69
CA TYR A 330 -2.30 -3.37 -10.73
C TYR A 330 -2.26 -4.47 -9.65
N PRO A 331 -3.38 -4.81 -8.99
CA PRO A 331 -3.43 -5.93 -8.05
C PRO A 331 -2.94 -7.25 -8.65
N ARG A 332 -3.34 -7.56 -9.89
CA ARG A 332 -2.88 -8.74 -10.61
C ARG A 332 -1.38 -8.69 -10.88
N GLY A 333 -0.88 -7.54 -11.36
CA GLY A 333 0.54 -7.32 -11.61
C GLY A 333 1.40 -7.47 -10.36
N HIS A 334 0.99 -6.87 -9.24
CA HIS A 334 1.67 -7.02 -7.96
C HIS A 334 1.64 -8.47 -7.47
N ALA A 335 0.51 -9.18 -7.59
CA ALA A 335 0.45 -10.60 -7.22
C ALA A 335 1.44 -11.47 -8.01
N TYR A 336 1.59 -11.24 -9.32
CA TYR A 336 2.65 -11.90 -10.10
C TYR A 336 4.06 -11.53 -9.63
N ALA A 337 4.29 -10.26 -9.28
CA ALA A 337 5.57 -9.83 -8.72
C ALA A 337 5.87 -10.52 -7.38
N MET A 338 4.86 -10.73 -6.52
CA MET A 338 5.01 -11.47 -5.27
C MET A 338 5.32 -12.95 -5.47
N LYS A 339 4.77 -13.59 -6.51
CA LYS A 339 5.22 -14.93 -6.95
C LYS A 339 6.67 -14.92 -7.40
N GLY A 340 7.06 -13.89 -8.16
CA GLY A 340 8.46 -13.67 -8.55
C GLY A 340 9.40 -13.54 -7.35
N PHE A 341 8.99 -12.75 -6.35
CA PHE A 341 9.68 -12.58 -5.09
C PHE A 341 9.82 -13.90 -4.34
N TYR A 342 8.73 -14.67 -4.21
CA TYR A 342 8.73 -16.00 -3.61
C TYR A 342 9.81 -16.89 -4.22
N TYR A 343 9.79 -17.07 -5.56
CA TYR A 343 10.75 -17.93 -6.25
C TYR A 343 12.19 -17.45 -6.11
N ASN A 344 12.41 -16.13 -6.12
CA ASN A 344 13.74 -15.57 -5.87
C ASN A 344 14.24 -15.88 -4.45
N LYS A 345 13.39 -15.78 -3.43
CA LYS A 345 13.81 -16.06 -2.05
C LYS A 345 14.03 -17.55 -1.79
N ILE A 346 13.21 -18.43 -2.36
CA ILE A 346 13.41 -19.88 -2.20
C ILE A 346 14.57 -20.43 -3.03
N SER A 347 15.02 -19.73 -4.08
CA SER A 347 16.20 -20.15 -4.85
C SER A 347 17.48 -20.11 -4.00
N VAL A 348 17.59 -19.14 -3.10
CA VAL A 348 18.71 -19.02 -2.14
C VAL A 348 18.70 -20.17 -1.13
N ARG A 349 17.50 -20.64 -0.73
CA ARG A 349 17.34 -21.75 0.23
C ARG A 349 17.59 -23.13 -0.39
N ASN A 350 17.31 -23.28 -1.69
CA ASN A 350 17.38 -24.55 -2.40
C ASN A 350 18.54 -24.55 -3.41
N GLY A 351 19.77 -24.63 -2.90
CA GLY A 351 21.00 -24.48 -3.69
C GLY A 351 21.09 -25.38 -4.94
N ASN A 352 20.51 -26.58 -4.93
CA ASN A 352 20.51 -27.50 -6.09
C ASN A 352 19.56 -27.04 -7.21
N ASP A 353 18.44 -26.40 -6.89
CA ASP A 353 17.41 -25.96 -7.84
C ASP A 353 17.40 -24.44 -8.05
N CYS A 354 18.43 -23.74 -7.56
CA CYS A 354 18.51 -22.28 -7.57
C CYS A 354 18.25 -21.68 -8.97
N LYS A 355 18.88 -22.22 -10.01
CA LYS A 355 18.69 -21.74 -11.40
C LYS A 355 17.25 -21.93 -11.89
N THR A 356 16.60 -23.03 -11.53
CA THR A 356 15.21 -23.32 -11.90
C THR A 356 14.26 -22.33 -11.25
N PHE A 357 14.45 -22.03 -9.96
CA PHE A 357 13.65 -21.05 -9.25
C PHE A 357 13.91 -19.61 -9.73
N LEU A 358 15.15 -19.24 -10.02
CA LEU A 358 15.47 -17.94 -10.63
C LEU A 358 14.84 -17.78 -12.01
N ARG A 359 14.79 -18.84 -12.82
CA ARG A 359 14.06 -18.84 -14.09
C ARG A 359 12.57 -18.59 -13.88
N LYS A 360 11.94 -19.28 -12.91
CA LYS A 360 10.54 -19.03 -12.55
C LYS A 360 10.34 -17.58 -12.09
N ALA A 361 11.19 -17.08 -11.20
CA ALA A 361 11.13 -15.71 -10.71
C ALA A 361 11.14 -14.69 -11.86
N ALA A 362 12.09 -14.83 -12.79
CA ALA A 362 12.17 -13.97 -13.97
C ALA A 362 10.88 -13.98 -14.81
N LEU A 363 10.29 -15.15 -15.06
CA LEU A 363 9.07 -15.28 -15.85
C LEU A 363 7.85 -14.67 -15.15
N GLU A 364 7.73 -14.82 -13.83
CA GLU A 364 6.67 -14.19 -13.05
C GLU A 364 6.81 -12.66 -13.05
N TYR A 365 8.01 -12.11 -12.89
CA TYR A 365 8.25 -10.66 -13.00
C TYR A 365 8.00 -10.10 -14.42
N ILE A 366 8.35 -10.85 -15.47
CA ILE A 366 7.98 -10.47 -16.86
C ILE A 366 6.46 -10.42 -17.02
N THR A 367 5.74 -11.35 -16.39
CA THR A 367 4.28 -11.41 -16.41
C THR A 367 3.68 -10.26 -15.60
N ALA A 368 4.27 -9.93 -14.45
CA ALA A 368 3.92 -8.76 -13.64
C ALA A 368 4.04 -7.48 -14.47
N ALA A 369 5.20 -7.23 -15.09
CA ALA A 369 5.45 -6.05 -15.91
C ALA A 369 4.43 -5.89 -17.05
N LYS A 370 4.02 -7.00 -17.69
CA LYS A 370 2.99 -6.98 -18.76
C LYS A 370 1.61 -6.51 -18.30
N CYS A 371 1.33 -6.55 -17.00
CA CYS A 371 0.10 -6.00 -16.47
C CYS A 371 0.14 -4.47 -16.51
N PHE A 372 1.26 -3.85 -16.14
CA PHE A 372 1.34 -2.40 -15.98
C PHE A 372 1.42 -1.65 -17.32
N PRO A 373 0.83 -0.45 -17.40
CA PRO A 373 1.11 0.53 -18.46
C PRO A 373 2.60 0.72 -18.68
N GLU A 374 3.03 0.88 -19.94
CA GLU A 374 4.46 1.15 -20.23
C GLU A 374 4.92 2.51 -19.71
N ASP A 375 3.99 3.43 -19.42
CA ASP A 375 4.26 4.73 -18.80
C ASP A 375 4.16 4.70 -17.27
N ASP A 376 3.94 3.54 -16.63
CA ASP A 376 4.10 3.37 -15.18
C ASP A 376 5.54 2.98 -14.85
N GLU A 377 6.14 3.58 -13.84
CA GLU A 377 7.50 3.23 -13.36
C GLU A 377 7.65 1.78 -12.88
N THR A 378 6.55 1.15 -12.48
CA THR A 378 6.51 -0.25 -12.02
C THR A 378 6.76 -1.22 -13.17
N HIS A 379 6.39 -0.85 -14.41
CA HIS A 379 6.62 -1.66 -15.60
C HIS A 379 8.13 -1.90 -15.87
N PRO A 380 8.96 -0.87 -16.11
CA PRO A 380 10.40 -1.07 -16.29
C PRO A 380 11.06 -1.61 -15.02
N TRP A 381 10.55 -1.29 -13.83
CA TRP A 381 11.09 -1.81 -12.58
C TRP A 381 10.99 -3.33 -12.49
N TYR A 382 9.82 -3.92 -12.76
CA TYR A 382 9.68 -5.38 -12.75
C TYR A 382 10.43 -6.06 -13.89
N LEU A 383 10.58 -5.41 -15.05
CA LEU A 383 11.49 -5.93 -16.08
C LEU A 383 12.95 -5.92 -15.63
N TYR A 384 13.39 -4.88 -14.92
CA TYR A 384 14.74 -4.81 -14.37
C TYR A 384 14.98 -5.91 -13.32
N ILE A 385 14.02 -6.15 -12.42
CA ILE A 385 14.12 -7.28 -11.48
C ILE A 385 14.14 -8.62 -12.23
N ALA A 386 13.31 -8.78 -13.27
CA ALA A 386 13.32 -9.98 -14.10
C ALA A 386 14.70 -10.20 -14.74
N LEU A 387 15.31 -9.15 -15.30
CA LEU A 387 16.62 -9.20 -15.92
C LEU A 387 17.69 -9.69 -14.94
N GLY A 388 17.72 -9.17 -13.71
CA GLY A 388 18.63 -9.66 -12.67
C GLY A 388 18.46 -11.16 -12.40
N ASN A 389 17.21 -11.65 -12.36
CA ASN A 389 16.93 -13.08 -12.21
C ASN A 389 17.34 -13.90 -13.45
N MET A 390 17.17 -13.36 -14.66
CA MET A 390 17.58 -14.02 -15.91
C MET A 390 19.10 -14.23 -15.97
N LEU A 391 19.86 -13.18 -15.64
CA LEU A 391 21.32 -13.20 -15.64
C LEU A 391 21.86 -14.16 -14.58
N ASN A 392 21.23 -14.26 -13.41
CA ASN A 392 21.62 -15.20 -12.35
C ASN A 392 21.17 -16.65 -12.63
N ALA A 393 20.12 -16.85 -13.42
CA ALA A 393 19.66 -18.20 -13.79
C ALA A 393 20.57 -18.90 -14.81
N HIS A 394 21.32 -18.14 -15.62
CA HIS A 394 22.15 -18.64 -16.73
C HIS A 394 21.41 -19.59 -17.69
N SER A 395 20.11 -19.39 -17.88
CA SER A 395 19.24 -20.29 -18.68
C SER A 395 18.44 -19.58 -19.77
N PHE A 396 18.63 -18.28 -19.92
CA PHE A 396 17.96 -17.48 -20.96
C PHE A 396 18.92 -17.23 -22.11
N ALA A 397 18.41 -17.36 -23.33
CA ALA A 397 19.16 -17.04 -24.53
C ALA A 397 19.43 -15.53 -24.60
N VAL A 398 20.56 -15.12 -25.19
CA VAL A 398 20.90 -13.71 -25.43
C VAL A 398 19.74 -12.95 -26.10
N ARG A 399 19.02 -13.59 -27.03
CA ARG A 399 17.83 -13.00 -27.66
C ARG A 399 16.75 -12.61 -26.65
N GLU A 400 16.47 -13.48 -25.68
CA GLU A 400 15.46 -13.23 -24.64
C GLU A 400 15.93 -12.10 -23.70
N THR A 401 17.20 -12.11 -23.31
CA THR A 401 17.80 -11.06 -22.47
C THR A 401 17.76 -9.70 -23.16
N LEU A 402 18.16 -9.63 -24.44
CA LEU A 402 18.12 -8.39 -25.23
C LEU A 402 16.70 -7.87 -25.45
N ASP A 403 15.69 -8.74 -25.54
CA ASP A 403 14.29 -8.32 -25.62
C ASP A 403 13.86 -7.59 -24.34
N VAL A 404 14.19 -8.15 -23.17
CA VAL A 404 13.87 -7.52 -21.88
C VAL A 404 14.62 -6.20 -21.70
N MET A 405 15.92 -6.13 -21.99
CA MET A 405 16.71 -4.89 -21.94
C MET A 405 16.12 -3.79 -22.84
N LYS A 406 15.76 -4.14 -24.08
CA LYS A 406 15.11 -3.20 -25.01
C LYS A 406 13.79 -2.67 -24.43
N ARG A 407 12.97 -3.56 -23.85
CA ARG A 407 11.69 -3.16 -23.23
C ARG A 407 11.92 -2.22 -22.06
N ILE A 408 12.88 -2.49 -21.17
CA ILE A 408 13.28 -1.57 -20.08
C ILE A 408 13.62 -0.19 -20.65
N ARG A 409 14.50 -0.12 -21.66
CA ARG A 409 14.92 1.15 -22.26
C ARG A 409 13.74 1.95 -22.84
N VAL A 410 12.82 1.28 -23.53
CA VAL A 410 11.65 1.94 -24.15
C VAL A 410 10.65 2.40 -23.09
N SER A 411 10.28 1.53 -22.14
CA SER A 411 9.29 1.88 -21.11
C SER A 411 9.85 2.87 -20.09
N ALA A 412 11.15 2.84 -19.78
CA ALA A 412 11.78 3.81 -18.88
C ALA A 412 11.62 5.25 -19.41
N LEU A 413 11.77 5.47 -20.73
CA LEU A 413 11.57 6.80 -21.33
C LEU A 413 10.12 7.28 -21.21
N LYS A 414 9.15 6.37 -21.38
CA LYS A 414 7.72 6.68 -21.23
C LYS A 414 7.37 6.96 -19.77
N ALA A 415 7.78 6.08 -18.86
CA ALA A 415 7.53 6.23 -17.43
C ALA A 415 8.15 7.50 -16.84
N LYS A 416 9.35 7.88 -17.29
CA LYS A 416 10.05 9.11 -16.85
C LYS A 416 9.31 10.40 -17.25
N GLU A 417 8.29 10.35 -18.11
CA GLU A 417 7.42 11.51 -18.37
C GLU A 417 6.60 11.86 -17.13
N ILE A 418 5.92 10.88 -16.52
CA ILE A 418 5.02 11.07 -15.38
C ILE A 418 5.77 10.92 -14.05
N TRP A 419 6.62 9.90 -13.94
CA TRP A 419 7.13 9.40 -12.65
C TRP A 419 8.51 9.93 -12.27
N ARG A 420 9.03 10.95 -12.97
CA ARG A 420 10.37 11.52 -12.73
C ARG A 420 10.62 11.97 -11.29
N HIS A 421 9.57 12.32 -10.55
CA HIS A 421 9.67 12.84 -9.18
C HIS A 421 8.91 11.96 -8.18
N SER A 422 8.86 10.65 -8.43
CA SER A 422 8.29 9.67 -7.51
C SER A 422 9.26 9.27 -6.38
N ALA A 423 8.75 8.54 -5.39
CA ALA A 423 9.60 7.93 -4.36
C ALA A 423 10.57 6.89 -4.96
N LEU A 424 10.15 6.12 -5.96
CA LEU A 424 11.03 5.16 -6.64
C LEU A 424 12.15 5.89 -7.40
N SER A 425 11.84 7.04 -8.00
CA SER A 425 12.84 7.93 -8.61
C SER A 425 13.86 8.43 -7.60
N ALA A 426 13.44 8.82 -6.39
CA ALA A 426 14.35 9.25 -5.34
C ALA A 426 15.32 8.12 -4.94
N GLY A 427 14.91 6.85 -5.08
CA GLY A 427 15.74 5.66 -4.89
C GLY A 427 16.72 5.33 -6.04
N GLY A 428 16.95 6.25 -6.99
CA GLY A 428 17.94 6.10 -8.05
C GLY A 428 17.57 5.07 -9.13
N VAL A 429 16.27 4.94 -9.44
CA VAL A 429 15.80 3.93 -10.41
C VAL A 429 16.20 4.28 -11.85
N TRP A 430 16.27 5.56 -12.20
CA TRP A 430 16.54 5.99 -13.57
C TRP A 430 17.97 5.68 -13.99
N GLU A 431 18.92 5.82 -13.07
CA GLU A 431 20.32 5.50 -13.25
C GLU A 431 20.49 4.00 -13.56
N LYS A 432 19.74 3.13 -12.88
CA LYS A 432 19.73 1.67 -13.13
C LYS A 432 19.23 1.34 -14.54
N PHE A 433 18.20 2.05 -15.02
CA PHE A 433 17.68 1.84 -16.38
C PHE A 433 18.64 2.37 -17.45
N GLU A 434 19.31 3.49 -17.18
CA GLU A 434 20.35 4.04 -18.07
C GLU A 434 21.57 3.11 -18.14
N GLU A 435 21.99 2.51 -17.03
CA GLU A 435 23.03 1.47 -17.00
C GLU A 435 22.60 0.23 -17.79
N THR A 436 21.36 -0.23 -17.61
CA THR A 436 20.82 -1.37 -18.37
C THR A 436 20.81 -1.10 -19.88
N ALA A 437 20.56 0.14 -20.30
CA ALA A 437 20.61 0.52 -21.72
C ALA A 437 22.05 0.43 -22.29
N LYS A 438 23.07 0.78 -21.50
CA LYS A 438 24.48 0.62 -21.90
C LYS A 438 24.85 -0.86 -22.02
N GLN A 439 24.45 -1.67 -21.04
CA GLN A 439 24.61 -3.12 -21.06
C GLN A 439 23.93 -3.77 -22.29
N GLU A 440 22.79 -3.25 -22.74
CA GLU A 440 22.14 -3.68 -23.98
C GLU A 440 23.07 -3.49 -25.19
N GLU A 441 23.70 -2.32 -25.31
CA GLU A 441 24.61 -1.98 -26.41
C GLU A 441 25.88 -2.84 -26.38
N GLU A 442 26.45 -3.06 -25.20
CA GLU A 442 27.62 -3.90 -25.00
C GLU A 442 27.35 -5.36 -25.40
N LEU A 443 26.23 -5.92 -24.94
CA LEU A 443 25.83 -7.29 -25.29
C LEU A 443 25.57 -7.44 -26.79
N ARG A 444 24.96 -6.44 -27.44
CA ARG A 444 24.82 -6.42 -28.92
C ARG A 444 26.19 -6.39 -29.60
N GLY A 445 27.14 -5.63 -29.06
CA GLY A 445 28.52 -5.58 -29.52
C GLY A 445 29.22 -6.94 -29.45
N LEU A 446 29.04 -7.69 -28.36
CA LEU A 446 29.59 -9.04 -28.21
C LEU A 446 29.04 -10.02 -29.24
N VAL A 447 27.74 -9.93 -29.56
CA VAL A 447 27.13 -10.75 -30.62
C VAL A 447 27.71 -10.41 -31.98
N LEU A 448 27.88 -9.13 -32.30
CA LEU A 448 28.47 -8.67 -33.57
C LEU A 448 29.94 -9.09 -33.72
N GLN A 449 30.69 -9.11 -32.61
CA GLN A 449 32.07 -9.59 -32.56
C GLN A 449 32.19 -11.12 -32.62
N GLY A 450 31.07 -11.86 -32.63
CA GLY A 450 31.06 -13.32 -32.61
C GLY A 450 31.52 -13.93 -31.28
N LYS A 451 31.62 -13.13 -30.20
CA LYS A 451 32.01 -13.61 -28.86
C LYS A 451 30.88 -14.40 -28.18
N CYS A 452 29.63 -14.14 -28.57
CA CYS A 452 28.47 -14.94 -28.22
C CYS A 452 27.50 -14.99 -29.40
N THR A 453 26.52 -15.90 -29.34
CA THR A 453 25.46 -16.01 -30.33
C THR A 453 24.11 -15.64 -29.72
N MET A 454 23.10 -15.39 -30.56
CA MET A 454 21.73 -15.14 -30.09
C MET A 454 21.13 -16.30 -29.27
N ASN A 455 21.68 -17.51 -29.39
CA ASN A 455 21.26 -18.71 -28.67
C ASN A 455 22.18 -19.05 -27.48
N SER A 456 23.25 -18.28 -27.28
CA SER A 456 24.12 -18.45 -26.11
C SER A 456 23.38 -18.05 -24.84
N CYS A 457 23.72 -18.64 -23.70
CA CYS A 457 23.27 -18.18 -22.38
C CYS A 457 24.36 -17.30 -21.76
N VAL A 458 23.99 -16.09 -21.32
CA VAL A 458 24.92 -15.14 -20.68
C VAL A 458 24.58 -14.97 -19.20
N GLY A 459 25.62 -14.77 -18.39
CA GLY A 459 25.51 -14.54 -16.95
C GLY A 459 25.76 -13.09 -16.56
N ALA A 460 25.56 -12.78 -15.28
CA ALA A 460 25.84 -11.45 -14.73
C ALA A 460 27.30 -10.98 -14.88
N THR A 461 28.26 -11.90 -15.04
CA THR A 461 29.68 -11.57 -15.26
C THR A 461 30.05 -11.41 -16.74
N THR A 462 29.11 -11.66 -17.66
CA THR A 462 29.32 -11.59 -19.11
C THR A 462 28.77 -10.30 -19.73
N VAL A 463 27.93 -9.58 -18.97
CA VAL A 463 27.19 -8.39 -19.37
C VAL A 463 27.72 -7.18 -18.61
#